data_AF-A0A351NZR1-F1
#
_entry.id   AF-A0A351NZR1-F1
#
_cell.length_a   1.000
_cell.length_b   1.000
_cell.length_c   1.000
_cell.angle_alpha   90.00
_cell.angle_beta   90.00
_cell.angle_gamma   90.00
#
_symmetry.space_group_name_H-M   'P 1'
#
loop_
_entity.id
_entity.type
_entity.pdbx_description
1 polymer ?
#
loop_
_entity_poly.entity_id
_entity_poly.type
_entity_poly.pdbx_seq_one_letter_code
_entity_poly.pdbx_strand_id
1 'polypeptide(L)' 'CVEQIFSDILSVCDPSQLCVYARYMRRGGLDINPFRSTSKPNPPRLRQVRQ' A
#
# COMPACT_ATOMS: atom_id res chain seq x y z
N CYS A 1 8.37 4.28 -3.05
CA CYS A 1 7.04 4.83 -3.38
C CYS A 1 6.09 4.64 -2.20
N VAL A 2 5.59 3.43 -1.91
CA VAL A 2 4.65 3.23 -0.77
C VAL A 2 5.22 3.64 0.58
N GLU A 3 6.49 3.32 0.89
CA GLU A 3 7.12 3.80 2.13
C GLU A 3 7.12 5.32 2.24
N GLN A 4 7.41 6.01 1.13
CA GLN A 4 7.46 7.47 1.10
C GLN A 4 6.07 8.05 1.36
N ILE A 5 5.04 7.56 0.65
CA ILE A 5 3.65 7.97 0.86
C ILE A 5 3.23 7.74 2.32
N PHE A 6 3.60 6.59 2.90
CA PHE A 6 3.30 6.27 4.28
C PHE A 6 3.97 7.25 5.26
N SER A 7 5.27 7.48 5.12
CA SER A 7 6.02 8.40 5.98
C SER A 7 5.55 9.86 5.84
N ASP A 8 5.25 10.30 4.62
CA ASP A 8 4.78 11.66 4.35
C ASP A 8 3.41 11.89 5.01
N ILE A 9 2.45 10.98 4.81
CA ILE A 9 1.12 11.08 5.47
C ILE A 9 1.25 10.99 6.98
N LEU A 10 2.07 10.07 7.50
CA LEU A 10 2.24 9.90 8.94
C LEU A 10 2.81 11.17 9.60
N SER A 11 3.76 11.84 8.94
CA SER A 11 4.40 13.05 9.48
C SER A 11 3.54 14.32 9.36
N VAL A 12 2.76 14.46 8.28
CA VAL A 12 1.95 15.67 8.03
C VAL A 12 0.59 15.61 8.73
N CYS A 13 -0.04 14.44 8.78
CA CYS A 13 -1.43 14.31 9.21
C CYS A 13 -1.60 13.76 10.63
N ASP A 14 -0.53 13.26 11.27
CA ASP A 14 -0.54 12.61 12.59
C ASP A 14 -1.76 11.68 12.84
N PRO A 15 -2.02 10.71 11.93
CA PRO A 15 -3.17 9.84 12.08
C PRO A 15 -2.97 8.83 13.22
N SER A 16 -4.02 8.56 13.98
CA SER A 16 -4.00 7.49 15.01
C SER A 16 -3.77 6.10 14.41
N GLN A 17 -4.23 5.88 13.17
CA GLN A 17 -3.96 4.68 12.38
C GLN A 17 -3.85 5.00 10.89
N LEU A 18 -2.92 4.35 10.20
CA LEU A 18 -2.73 4.51 8.76
C LEU A 18 -2.45 3.17 8.09
N CYS A 19 -3.07 2.96 6.92
CA CYS A 19 -2.78 1.85 6.02
C CYS A 19 -2.60 2.40 4.60
N VAL A 20 -1.51 2.03 3.93
CA VAL A 20 -1.24 2.36 2.53
C VAL A 20 -1.08 1.06 1.75
N TYR A 21 -1.93 0.86 0.75
CA TYR A 21 -1.91 -0.33 -0.10
C TYR A 21 -1.84 0.06 -1.57
N ALA A 22 -0.72 -0.23 -2.22
CA ALA A 22 -0.59 0.01 -3.66
C ALA A 22 -0.87 -1.26 -4.47
N ARG A 23 -1.48 -1.04 -5.63
CA ARG A 23 -1.83 -2.04 -6.64
C ARG A 23 -1.20 -1.64 -7.95
N TYR A 24 0.00 -2.16 -8.24
CA TYR A 24 0.68 -1.84 -9.48
C TYR A 24 0.20 -2.74 -10.62
N MET A 25 0.23 -2.16 -11.83
CA MET A 25 0.20 -2.88 -13.09
C MET A 25 1.34 -3.90 -13.14
N ARG A 26 1.13 -5.01 -13.84
CA ARG A 26 2.16 -6.04 -14.02
C ARG A 26 3.41 -5.53 -14.71
N ARG A 27 4.56 -6.03 -14.27
CA ARG A 27 5.86 -5.86 -14.93
C ARG A 27 6.44 -7.24 -15.23
N GLY A 28 6.62 -7.57 -16.50
CA GLY A 28 7.08 -8.91 -16.91
C GLY A 28 6.17 -10.04 -16.42
N GLY A 29 4.87 -9.78 -16.29
CA GLY A 29 3.88 -10.76 -15.79
C GLY A 29 3.79 -10.89 -14.26
N LEU A 30 4.60 -10.14 -13.50
CA LEU A 30 4.62 -10.16 -12.04
C LEU A 30 3.73 -9.07 -11.43
N ASP A 31 2.93 -9.46 -10.43
CA ASP A 31 2.12 -8.54 -9.62
C ASP A 31 2.96 -8.02 -8.44
N ILE A 32 3.01 -6.70 -8.28
CA ILE A 32 3.68 -6.05 -7.14
C ILE A 32 2.64 -5.26 -6.36
N ASN A 33 2.38 -5.68 -5.12
CA ASN A 33 1.30 -5.17 -4.28
C ASN A 33 1.80 -4.79 -2.88
N PRO A 34 2.65 -3.77 -2.74
CA PRO A 34 3.23 -3.41 -1.45
C PRO A 34 2.17 -2.83 -0.52
N PHE A 35 2.23 -3.28 0.73
CA PHE A 35 1.33 -2.88 1.80
C PHE A 35 2.13 -2.37 3.00
N ARG A 36 1.68 -1.27 3.60
CA ARG A 36 2.20 -0.72 4.86
C ARG A 36 1.08 -0.28 5.78
N SER A 37 1.27 -0.49 7.08
CA SER A 37 0.32 -0.08 8.09
C SER A 37 1.03 0.20 9.41
N THR A 38 0.48 1.11 10.21
CA THR A 38 0.86 1.30 11.61
C THR A 38 0.44 0.11 12.50
N SER A 39 -0.45 -0.74 12.00
CA SER A 39 -0.89 -1.99 12.64
C SER A 39 -0.55 -3.21 11.77
N LYS A 40 -0.97 -4.41 12.17
CA LYS A 40 -0.74 -5.65 11.40
C LYS A 40 -2.04 -6.24 10.84
N PRO A 41 -2.78 -5.53 9.97
CA PRO A 41 -3.96 -6.09 9.34
C PRO A 41 -3.54 -7.02 8.18
N ASN A 42 -4.45 -7.91 7.79
CA ASN A 42 -4.27 -8.75 6.61
C ASN A 42 -5.04 -8.15 5.42
N PRO A 43 -4.37 -7.50 4.46
CA PRO A 43 -5.07 -6.86 3.36
C PRO A 43 -5.63 -7.90 2.37
N PRO A 44 -6.78 -7.65 1.73
CA PRO A 44 -7.33 -8.56 0.73
C PRO A 44 -6.34 -8.75 -0.43
N ARG A 45 -6.30 -9.96 -0.99
CA ARG A 45 -5.41 -10.34 -2.12
C ARG A 45 -6.19 -10.55 -3.42
N LEU A 46 -7.18 -9.70 -3.67
CA LEU A 46 -7.93 -9.68 -4.92
C LEU A 46 -7.17 -8.87 -5.98
N ARG A 47 -7.15 -9.38 -7.22
CA ARG A 47 -6.65 -8.67 -8.39
C ARG A 47 -7.68 -7.64 -8.86
N GLN A 48 -7.21 -6.45 -9.22
CA GLN A 48 -8.04 -5.41 -9.84
C GLN A 48 -8.04 -5.56 -11.37
N VAL A 49 -9.02 -4.97 -12.05
CA VAL A 49 -9.28 -5.13 -13.50
C VAL A 49 -8.04 -4.89 -14.38
N ARG A 50 -7.18 -3.96 -13.97
CA ARG A 50 -5.99 -3.60 -14.74
C ARG A 50 -4.74 -4.37 -14.33
N GLN A 51 -4.75 -5.19 -13.28
CA GLN A 51 -3.53 -5.88 -12.85
C GLN A 51 -3.15 -7.00 -13.80
#